data_AF-A0A2B7ZED1-F1
#
_entry.id   AF-A0A2B7ZED1-F1
#
_cell.length_a   1.000
_cell.length_b   1.000
_cell.length_c   1.000
_cell.angle_alpha   90.00
_cell.angle_beta   90.00
_cell.angle_gamma   90.00
#
_symmetry.space_group_name_H-M   'P 1'
#
loop_
_entity.id
_entity.type
_entity.pdbx_description
1 polymer ?
#
loop_
_entity_poly.entity_id
_entity_poly.type
_entity_poly.pdbx_seq_one_letter_code
_entity_poly.pdbx_strand_id
1 'polypeptide(L)'
;MKNQLNSNQSNSNQSNLPVSSVSHHLHGQALNYNSDSLIGKKIAVFLCTAKLVLKLINLNGSSNYLVWRESILFCVETVRCHLILNNEEEVSSFDEQQDTTFWTEQNEWLYFYIWNSLSPQALAYIEKPVKRSAYLLWCYIEIKPQIIGGGILTSFSSNLHYFSYK
;
A
#
# COMPACT_ATOMS: atom_id res chain seq x y z
N MET A 1 27.58 26.81 54.50
CA MET A 1 26.27 26.68 53.83
C MET A 1 26.46 26.86 52.33
N LYS A 2 26.12 25.83 51.55
CA LYS A 2 25.56 25.82 50.19
C LYS A 2 26.22 26.68 49.08
N ASN A 3 26.99 25.98 48.24
CA ASN A 3 27.11 25.96 46.77
C ASN A 3 26.54 27.12 45.91
N GLN A 4 27.32 27.56 44.92
CA GLN A 4 27.14 27.29 43.46
C GLN A 4 28.13 28.16 42.64
N LEU A 5 29.17 27.60 42.01
CA LEU A 5 29.25 27.10 40.62
C LEU A 5 28.74 28.10 39.58
N ASN A 6 29.68 28.81 38.94
CA ASN A 6 29.48 29.63 37.76
C ASN A 6 30.42 29.11 36.67
N SER A 7 29.88 28.62 35.55
CA SER A 7 30.66 28.26 34.37
C SER A 7 29.79 28.46 33.14
N ASN A 8 30.11 29.53 32.41
CA ASN A 8 29.52 29.93 31.14
C ASN A 8 29.75 28.87 30.06
N GLN A 9 28.69 28.42 29.40
CA GLN A 9 28.78 27.90 28.02
C GLN A 9 27.63 28.48 27.19
N SER A 10 28.04 29.18 26.14
CA SER A 10 27.19 29.90 25.19
C SER A 10 26.39 28.96 24.30
N ASN A 11 25.10 29.31 24.16
CA ASN A 11 24.12 28.73 23.24
C ASN A 11 24.61 28.68 21.79
N SER A 12 24.73 27.47 21.24
CA SER A 12 24.66 27.22 19.81
C SER A 12 23.22 26.90 19.42
N ASN A 13 22.53 27.88 18.85
CA ASN A 13 21.27 27.67 18.13
C ASN A 13 21.57 26.95 16.81
N GLN A 14 21.40 25.63 16.77
CA GLN A 14 21.19 24.88 15.53
C GLN A 14 19.77 24.33 15.53
N SER A 15 18.92 25.03 14.79
CA SER A 15 17.59 24.60 14.38
C SER A 15 17.69 23.34 13.52
N ASN A 16 17.65 22.17 14.16
CA ASN A 16 17.42 20.91 13.47
C ASN A 16 15.90 20.70 13.38
N LEU A 17 15.35 21.03 12.22
CA LEU A 17 14.07 20.51 11.73
C LEU A 17 14.08 18.99 11.90
N PRO A 18 13.02 18.36 12.45
CA PRO A 18 12.88 16.93 12.28
C PRO A 18 12.61 16.70 10.79
N VAL A 19 13.66 16.25 10.08
CA VAL A 19 13.54 15.58 8.80
C VAL A 19 12.48 14.51 9.01
N SER A 20 11.34 14.71 8.37
CA SER A 20 10.24 13.77 8.31
C SER A 20 10.74 12.52 7.60
N SER A 21 11.42 11.66 8.33
CA SER A 21 11.83 10.32 7.91
C SER A 21 10.57 9.46 7.84
N VAL A 22 9.78 9.65 6.77
CA VAL A 22 8.78 8.68 6.34
C VAL A 22 9.54 7.50 5.73
N SER A 23 10.15 6.69 6.59
CA SER A 23 10.84 5.45 6.22
C SER A 23 10.48 4.28 7.16
N HIS A 24 9.33 4.36 7.84
CA HIS A 24 8.94 3.37 8.83
C HIS A 24 7.50 2.90 8.68
N HIS A 25 7.14 2.35 7.50
CA HIS A 25 6.01 1.40 7.45
C HIS A 25 6.00 0.44 6.25
N LEU A 26 7.17 -0.03 5.80
CA LEU A 26 7.25 -1.33 5.15
C LEU A 26 7.68 -2.34 6.22
N HIS A 27 6.76 -2.63 7.15
CA HIS A 27 6.89 -3.73 8.09
C HIS A 27 5.78 -4.75 7.80
N GLY A 28 5.74 -5.21 6.55
CA GLY A 28 5.50 -6.63 6.32
C GLY A 28 6.70 -7.33 6.94
N GLN A 29 6.43 -8.23 7.87
CA GLN A 29 7.39 -9.03 8.62
C GLN A 29 8.73 -9.15 7.88
N ALA A 30 9.82 -8.69 8.50
CA ALA A 30 11.14 -9.20 8.14
C ALA A 30 11.15 -10.69 8.50
N LEU A 31 10.47 -11.50 7.68
CA LEU A 31 10.27 -12.90 7.90
C LEU A 31 11.64 -13.54 7.79
N ASN A 32 11.89 -14.49 8.69
CA ASN A 32 13.01 -15.43 8.70
C ASN A 32 13.01 -16.32 7.44
N TYR A 33 12.94 -15.74 6.24
CA TYR A 33 13.15 -16.47 5.01
C TYR A 33 14.65 -16.68 4.88
N ASN A 34 15.04 -17.92 4.59
CA ASN A 34 16.40 -18.18 4.13
C ASN A 34 16.59 -17.39 2.82
N SER A 35 17.36 -16.30 2.86
CA SER A 35 17.65 -15.43 1.72
C SER A 35 18.30 -16.18 0.56
N ASP A 36 18.90 -17.34 0.82
CA ASP A 36 19.55 -18.17 -0.19
C ASP A 36 18.59 -19.15 -0.87
N SER A 37 17.39 -19.35 -0.30
CA SER A 37 16.33 -20.16 -0.92
C SER A 37 15.79 -19.50 -2.19
N LEU A 38 15.28 -20.30 -3.12
CA LEU A 38 14.66 -19.80 -4.36
C LEU A 38 13.51 -18.82 -4.06
N ILE A 39 12.67 -19.15 -3.09
CA ILE A 39 11.56 -18.32 -2.65
C ILE A 39 12.04 -17.02 -1.99
N GLY A 40 13.06 -17.09 -1.12
CA GLY A 40 13.66 -15.91 -0.50
C GLY A 40 14.23 -14.94 -1.53
N LYS A 41 14.89 -15.46 -2.57
CA LYS A 41 15.39 -14.64 -3.70
C LYS A 41 14.25 -14.01 -4.50
N LYS A 42 13.17 -14.75 -4.80
CA LYS A 42 11.98 -14.21 -5.47
C LYS A 42 11.36 -13.05 -4.67
N ILE A 43 11.15 -13.23 -3.37
CA ILE A 43 10.63 -12.20 -2.46
C ILE A 43 11.57 -10.99 -2.41
N ALA A 44 12.88 -11.20 -2.28
CA ALA A 44 13.86 -10.11 -2.24
C ALA A 44 13.84 -9.26 -3.51
N VAL A 45 13.79 -9.90 -4.69
CA VAL A 45 13.67 -9.20 -5.98
C VAL A 45 12.38 -8.40 -6.03
N PHE A 46 11.25 -9.01 -5.66
CA PHE A 46 9.95 -8.33 -5.60
C PHE A 46 10.00 -7.08 -4.71
N LEU A 47 10.47 -7.20 -3.46
CA LEU A 47 10.54 -6.09 -2.52
C LEU A 47 11.51 -4.99 -2.98
N CYS A 48 12.61 -5.36 -3.65
CA CYS A 48 13.53 -4.40 -4.25
C CYS A 48 12.85 -3.60 -5.37
N THR A 49 12.13 -4.27 -6.28
CA THR A 49 11.36 -3.58 -7.34
C THR A 49 10.26 -2.71 -6.76
N ALA A 50 9.53 -3.23 -5.76
CA ALA A 50 8.47 -2.51 -5.07
C ALA A 50 8.96 -1.20 -4.44
N LYS A 51 10.17 -1.17 -3.88
CA LYS A 51 10.78 0.04 -3.32
C LYS A 51 11.01 1.14 -4.37
N LEU A 52 11.22 0.78 -5.64
CA LEU A 52 11.48 1.73 -6.71
C LEU A 52 10.20 2.44 -7.20
N VAL A 53 9.02 1.87 -6.91
CA VAL A 53 7.71 2.39 -7.36
C VAL A 53 6.88 3.01 -6.25
N LEU A 54 7.48 3.32 -5.10
CA LEU A 54 6.82 3.82 -3.89
C LEU A 54 6.26 5.25 -4.01
N LYS A 55 6.26 5.89 -5.19
CA LYS A 55 5.62 7.21 -5.32
C LYS A 55 4.10 7.03 -5.20
N LEU A 56 3.62 7.21 -3.98
CA LEU A 56 2.22 7.06 -3.64
C LEU A 56 1.45 8.32 -4.04
N ILE A 57 0.43 8.14 -4.88
CA ILE A 57 -0.58 9.18 -5.10
C ILE A 57 -1.68 8.93 -4.08
N ASN A 58 -2.09 9.96 -3.35
CA ASN A 58 -3.15 9.82 -2.36
C ASN A 58 -4.53 9.98 -3.01
N LEU A 59 -5.46 9.06 -2.72
CA LEU A 59 -6.87 9.21 -3.06
C LEU A 59 -7.53 10.16 -2.07
N ASN A 60 -7.86 11.37 -2.53
CA ASN A 60 -8.47 12.43 -1.71
C ASN A 60 -9.99 12.49 -1.87
N GLY A 61 -10.49 12.05 -3.04
CA GLY A 61 -11.86 12.28 -3.45
C GLY A 61 -12.14 11.64 -4.81
N SER A 62 -13.39 11.72 -5.25
CA SER A 62 -13.79 11.33 -6.61
C SER A 62 -13.03 12.10 -7.69
N SER A 63 -12.66 13.35 -7.43
CA SER A 63 -11.99 14.25 -8.38
C SER A 63 -10.62 13.76 -8.85
N ASN A 64 -9.91 12.98 -8.03
CA ASN A 64 -8.60 12.43 -8.38
C ASN A 64 -8.59 10.90 -8.46
N TYR A 65 -9.76 10.27 -8.43
CA TYR A 65 -9.90 8.81 -8.48
C TYR A 65 -9.26 8.17 -9.71
N LEU A 66 -9.50 8.72 -10.91
CA LEU A 66 -8.96 8.14 -12.16
C LEU A 66 -7.42 8.14 -12.16
N VAL A 67 -6.81 9.26 -11.79
CA VAL A 67 -5.35 9.40 -11.70
C VAL A 67 -4.77 8.46 -10.65
N TRP A 68 -5.44 8.34 -9.49
CA TRP A 68 -5.06 7.39 -8.45
C TRP A 68 -5.13 5.94 -8.96
N ARG A 69 -6.25 5.57 -9.59
CA ARG A 69 -6.51 4.22 -10.11
C ARG A 69 -5.45 3.80 -11.12
N GLU A 70 -5.16 4.65 -12.10
CA GLU A 70 -4.12 4.40 -13.11
C GLU A 70 -2.74 4.26 -12.46
N SER A 71 -2.43 5.06 -11.44
CA SER A 71 -1.17 4.94 -10.70
C SER A 71 -1.04 3.63 -9.95
N ILE A 72 -2.11 3.11 -9.34
CA ILE A 72 -2.09 1.79 -8.70
C ILE A 72 -1.88 0.71 -9.75
N LEU A 73 -2.64 0.75 -10.87
CA LEU A 73 -2.54 -0.25 -11.95
C LEU A 73 -1.14 -0.29 -12.57
N PHE A 74 -0.55 0.87 -12.84
CA PHE A 74 0.82 0.98 -13.32
C PHE A 74 1.84 0.37 -12.34
N CYS A 75 1.64 0.61 -11.04
CA CYS A 75 2.51 0.08 -10.00
C CYS A 75 2.45 -1.45 -9.93
N VAL A 76 1.24 -2.04 -9.89
CA VAL A 76 1.06 -3.51 -9.81
C VAL A 76 1.59 -4.23 -11.05
N GLU A 77 1.50 -3.60 -12.22
CA GLU A 77 2.09 -4.13 -13.44
C GLU A 77 3.62 -4.13 -13.34
N THR A 78 4.20 -3.01 -12.90
CA THR A 78 5.65 -2.85 -12.75
C THR A 78 6.26 -3.84 -11.75
N VAL A 79 5.59 -4.06 -10.60
CA VAL A 79 6.04 -5.03 -9.59
C VAL A 79 5.61 -6.46 -9.88
N ARG A 80 4.86 -6.68 -10.97
CA ARG A 80 4.39 -7.98 -11.45
C ARG A 80 3.50 -8.73 -10.44
N CYS A 81 2.64 -8.01 -9.73
CA CYS A 81 1.59 -8.57 -8.88
C CYS A 81 0.17 -8.29 -9.39
N HIS A 82 0.04 -7.83 -10.65
CA HIS A 82 -1.24 -7.52 -11.30
C HIS A 82 -2.21 -8.71 -11.36
N LEU A 83 -1.70 -9.95 -11.34
CA LEU A 83 -2.53 -11.17 -11.35
C LEU A 83 -3.51 -11.22 -10.17
N ILE A 84 -3.12 -10.70 -9.01
CA ILE A 84 -4.00 -10.65 -7.83
C ILE A 84 -5.28 -9.87 -8.13
N LEU A 85 -5.17 -8.76 -8.87
CA LEU A 85 -6.33 -7.96 -9.26
C LEU A 85 -7.05 -8.56 -10.48
N ASN A 86 -6.30 -8.96 -11.51
CA ASN A 86 -6.86 -9.41 -12.78
C ASN A 86 -7.59 -10.76 -12.69
N ASN A 87 -7.11 -11.66 -11.82
CA ASN A 87 -7.68 -12.98 -11.61
C ASN A 87 -8.65 -13.03 -10.43
N GLU A 88 -8.96 -11.89 -9.81
CA GLU A 88 -9.90 -11.80 -8.70
C GLU A 88 -9.50 -12.65 -7.48
N GLU A 89 -8.19 -12.67 -7.17
CA GLU A 89 -7.63 -13.57 -6.17
C GLU A 89 -7.91 -13.07 -4.74
N GLU A 90 -9.01 -13.56 -4.15
CA GLU A 90 -9.31 -13.34 -2.73
C GLU A 90 -8.34 -14.09 -1.79
N VAL A 91 -7.91 -15.28 -2.22
CA VAL A 91 -7.06 -16.22 -1.49
C VAL A 91 -6.07 -16.86 -2.45
N SER A 92 -4.97 -17.39 -1.92
CA SER A 92 -4.03 -18.15 -2.73
C SER A 92 -4.69 -19.38 -3.33
N SER A 93 -4.53 -19.57 -4.63
CA SER A 93 -4.99 -20.74 -5.39
C SER A 93 -3.91 -21.82 -5.55
N PHE A 94 -2.72 -21.60 -5.00
CA PHE A 94 -1.59 -22.50 -5.13
C PHE A 94 -1.65 -23.60 -4.07
N ASP A 95 -1.46 -24.85 -4.49
CA ASP A 95 -1.30 -25.99 -3.57
C ASP A 95 0.14 -26.08 -3.04
N GLU A 96 1.11 -25.48 -3.75
CA GLU A 96 2.51 -25.48 -3.35
C GLU A 96 2.80 -24.39 -2.30
N GLN A 97 3.43 -24.80 -1.19
CA GLN A 97 3.75 -23.92 -0.06
C GLN A 97 4.63 -22.72 -0.47
N GLN A 98 5.57 -22.90 -1.41
CA GLN A 98 6.47 -21.83 -1.85
C GLN A 98 5.71 -20.75 -2.64
N ASP A 99 4.84 -21.16 -3.55
CA ASP A 99 4.03 -20.22 -4.35
C ASP A 99 2.96 -19.54 -3.48
N THR A 100 2.38 -20.27 -2.53
CA THR A 100 1.49 -19.69 -1.50
C THR A 100 2.19 -18.60 -0.70
N THR A 101 3.46 -18.83 -0.32
CA THR A 101 4.26 -17.85 0.44
C THR A 101 4.55 -16.60 -0.39
N PHE A 102 4.97 -16.77 -1.65
CA PHE A 102 5.22 -15.63 -2.54
C PHE A 102 3.96 -14.80 -2.76
N TRP A 103 2.85 -15.49 -3.05
CA TRP A 103 1.54 -14.85 -3.25
C TRP A 103 1.12 -14.06 -2.00
N THR A 104 1.30 -14.63 -0.81
CA THR A 104 0.96 -13.97 0.45
C THR A 104 1.72 -12.65 0.63
N GLU A 105 3.02 -12.65 0.32
CA GLU A 105 3.84 -11.43 0.40
C GLU A 105 3.39 -10.37 -0.61
N GLN A 106 3.06 -10.78 -1.84
CA GLN A 106 2.53 -9.87 -2.86
C GLN A 106 1.18 -9.27 -2.46
N ASN A 107 0.27 -10.10 -1.94
CA ASN A 107 -1.05 -9.69 -1.48
C ASN A 107 -0.94 -8.72 -0.28
N GLU A 108 -0.14 -9.04 0.73
CA GLU A 108 0.06 -8.17 1.88
C GLU A 108 0.66 -6.82 1.46
N TRP A 109 1.73 -6.86 0.65
CA TRP A 109 2.35 -5.64 0.14
C TRP A 109 1.35 -4.77 -0.63
N LEU A 110 0.57 -5.37 -1.54
CA LEU A 110 -0.40 -4.63 -2.36
C LEU A 110 -1.54 -4.07 -1.50
N TYR A 111 -2.03 -4.86 -0.53
CA TYR A 111 -3.05 -4.40 0.41
C TYR A 111 -2.57 -3.15 1.15
N PHE A 112 -1.36 -3.17 1.71
CA PHE A 112 -0.81 -2.00 2.41
C PHE A 112 -0.52 -0.83 1.47
N TYR A 113 -0.06 -1.09 0.26
CA TYR A 113 0.20 -0.05 -0.73
C TYR A 113 -1.10 0.69 -1.08
N ILE A 114 -2.17 -0.04 -1.39
CA ILE A 114 -3.50 0.53 -1.64
C ILE A 114 -4.01 1.24 -0.39
N TRP A 115 -4.00 0.58 0.78
CA TRP A 115 -4.52 1.15 2.02
C TRP A 115 -3.84 2.47 2.41
N ASN A 116 -2.50 2.53 2.32
CA ASN A 116 -1.73 3.72 2.67
C ASN A 116 -1.90 4.85 1.64
N SER A 117 -2.36 4.53 0.44
CA SER A 117 -2.67 5.54 -0.58
C SER A 117 -4.02 6.23 -0.33
N LEU A 118 -4.79 5.81 0.66
CA LEU A 118 -6.08 6.42 0.99
C LEU A 118 -5.87 7.60 1.94
N SER A 119 -6.41 8.76 1.58
CA SER A 119 -6.46 9.90 2.50
C SER A 119 -7.35 9.59 3.71
N PRO A 120 -7.18 10.31 4.84
CA PRO A 120 -8.10 10.20 5.98
C PRO A 120 -9.57 10.42 5.59
N GLN A 121 -9.84 11.30 4.63
CA GLN A 121 -11.17 11.56 4.10
C GLN A 121 -11.74 10.33 3.40
N ALA A 122 -10.95 9.66 2.55
CA ALA A 122 -11.37 8.43 1.87
C ALA A 122 -11.58 7.28 2.86
N LEU A 123 -10.69 7.14 3.85
CA LEU A 123 -10.78 6.11 4.89
C LEU A 123 -12.08 6.21 5.72
N ALA A 124 -12.63 7.41 5.90
CA ALA A 124 -13.90 7.59 6.62
C ALA A 124 -15.10 6.88 5.93
N TYR A 125 -15.00 6.59 4.63
CA TYR A 125 -16.06 5.95 3.84
C TYR A 125 -15.79 4.48 3.52
N ILE A 126 -14.59 3.98 3.86
CA ILE A 126 -14.15 2.63 3.58
C ILE A 126 -14.23 1.83 4.87
N GLU A 127 -15.15 0.87 4.92
CA GLU A 127 -15.15 -0.12 5.97
C GLU A 127 -13.94 -1.04 5.78
N LYS A 128 -13.15 -1.23 6.83
CA LYS A 128 -11.95 -2.06 6.76
C LYS A 128 -12.38 -3.50 6.43
N PRO A 129 -11.90 -4.11 5.33
CA PRO A 129 -12.25 -5.47 4.99
C PRO A 129 -11.86 -6.46 6.09
N VAL A 130 -12.75 -7.41 6.40
CA VAL A 130 -12.50 -8.46 7.42
C VAL A 130 -11.33 -9.35 7.00
N LYS A 131 -11.23 -9.65 5.71
CA LYS A 131 -10.10 -10.38 5.11
C LYS A 131 -9.06 -9.38 4.60
N ARG A 132 -7.79 -9.68 4.83
CA ARG A 132 -6.67 -8.88 4.32
C ARG A 132 -6.33 -9.21 2.86
N SER A 133 -7.32 -9.17 1.98
CA SER A 133 -7.15 -9.39 0.53
C SER A 133 -7.06 -8.04 -0.18
N ALA A 134 -5.99 -7.88 -0.97
CA ALA A 134 -5.78 -6.71 -1.80
C ALA A 134 -6.88 -6.56 -2.86
N TYR A 135 -7.31 -7.66 -3.47
CA TYR A 135 -8.40 -7.69 -4.44
C TYR A 135 -9.72 -7.20 -3.81
N LEU A 136 -10.08 -7.72 -2.63
CA LEU A 136 -11.31 -7.27 -1.95
C LEU A 136 -11.25 -5.78 -1.62
N LEU A 137 -10.12 -5.29 -1.10
CA LEU A 137 -9.93 -3.86 -0.83
C LEU A 137 -10.08 -3.02 -2.11
N TRP A 138 -9.49 -3.46 -3.21
CA TRP A 138 -9.59 -2.82 -4.52
C TRP A 138 -11.06 -2.72 -4.98
N CYS A 139 -11.81 -3.83 -4.94
CA CYS A 139 -13.23 -3.84 -5.31
C CYS A 139 -14.08 -2.91 -4.45
N TYR A 140 -13.84 -2.86 -3.13
CA TYR A 140 -14.55 -1.93 -2.25
C TYR A 140 -14.40 -0.47 -2.68
N ILE A 141 -13.20 -0.10 -3.14
CA ILE A 141 -12.90 1.25 -3.61
C ILE A 141 -13.52 1.48 -4.99
N GLU A 142 -13.43 0.51 -5.92
CA GLU A 142 -14.03 0.61 -7.26
C GLU A 142 -15.55 0.72 -7.25
N ILE A 143 -16.23 0.14 -6.26
CA ILE A 143 -17.69 0.23 -6.10
C ILE A 143 -18.13 1.58 -5.49
N LYS A 144 -17.26 2.25 -4.71
CA LYS A 144 -17.58 3.48 -3.96
C LYS A 144 -16.84 4.77 -4.41
N PRO A 145 -16.46 4.99 -5.67
CA PRO A 145 -15.69 6.18 -6.04
C PRO A 145 -16.47 7.48 -5.82
N GLN A 146 -17.81 7.44 -5.88
CA GLN A 146 -18.68 8.61 -5.71
C GLN A 146 -18.89 9.01 -4.24
N ILE A 147 -18.72 8.08 -3.30
CA ILE A 147 -18.95 8.31 -1.86
C ILE A 147 -17.73 9.01 -1.23
N ILE A 148 -16.53 8.75 -1.75
CA ILE A 148 -15.26 9.30 -1.26
C ILE A 148 -15.16 10.83 -1.46
N GLY A 149 -16.09 11.45 -2.22
CA GLY A 149 -16.19 12.90 -2.44
C GLY A 149 -17.41 13.60 -1.80
N GLY A 150 -18.20 12.93 -0.97
CA GLY A 150 -19.36 13.56 -0.30
C GLY A 150 -20.57 13.87 -1.20
N GLY A 151 -20.67 13.25 -2.38
CA GLY A 151 -21.84 13.36 -3.27
C GLY A 151 -22.65 12.08 -3.27
N ILE A 152 -23.77 12.05 -2.55
CA ILE A 152 -24.76 10.97 -2.71
C ILE A 152 -25.50 11.22 -4.03
N LEU A 153 -25.18 10.45 -5.07
CA LEU A 153 -26.13 10.17 -6.14
C LEU A 153 -26.12 8.68 -6.49
N THR A 154 -27.32 8.24 -6.81
CA THR A 154 -27.85 6.87 -6.89
C THR A 154 -27.08 5.92 -7.80
N SER A 155 -26.85 4.70 -7.28
CA SER A 155 -26.75 3.40 -7.96
C SER A 155 -26.34 3.37 -9.44
N PHE A 156 -25.18 2.78 -9.73
CA PHE A 156 -24.94 2.18 -11.05
C PHE A 156 -24.93 0.65 -10.94
N SER A 157 -25.81 0.08 -11.75
CA SER A 157 -25.92 -1.35 -12.02
C SER A 157 -24.60 -1.88 -12.56
N SER A 158 -24.21 -3.04 -12.03
CA SER A 158 -23.09 -3.88 -12.43
C SER A 158 -22.95 -4.00 -13.95
N ASN A 159 -21.80 -3.55 -14.47
CA ASN A 159 -21.22 -4.02 -15.72
C ASN A 159 -19.75 -4.32 -15.45
N LEU A 160 -19.49 -5.50 -14.90
CA LEU A 160 -18.18 -6.14 -15.00
C LEU A 160 -18.01 -6.61 -16.45
N HIS A 161 -17.29 -5.81 -17.23
CA HIS A 161 -16.56 -6.27 -18.41
C HIS A 161 -15.42 -5.27 -18.60
N TYR A 162 -14.34 -5.69 -19.26
CA TYR A 162 -13.01 -5.07 -19.37
C TYR A 162 -12.09 -5.51 -18.23
N PHE A 163 -11.04 -6.32 -18.47
CA PHE A 163 -10.01 -6.13 -19.50
C PHE A 163 -9.73 -7.39 -20.34
N SER A 164 -9.87 -7.26 -21.66
CA SER A 164 -9.04 -7.98 -22.64
C SER A 164 -8.36 -6.89 -23.46
N TYR A 165 -7.05 -6.74 -23.31
CA TYR A 165 -6.23 -5.98 -24.26
C TYR A 165 -5.26 -6.96 -24.91
N LYS A 166 -5.28 -6.91 -26.24
CA LYS A 166 -4.39 -7.61 -27.17
C LYS A 166 -2.95 -7.16 -27.02
#